data_AF-J5JHN9-F1
#
_entry.id   AF-J5JHN9-F1
#
_cell.length_a   1.000
_cell.length_b   1.000
_cell.length_c   1.000
_cell.angle_alpha   90.00
_cell.angle_beta   90.00
_cell.angle_gamma   90.00
#
_symmetry.space_group_name_H-M   'P 1'
#
loop_
_entity.id
_entity.type
_entity.pdbx_description
1 polymer ?
#
loop_
_entity_poly.entity_id
_entity_poly.type
_entity_poly.pdbx_seq_one_letter_code
_entity_poly.pdbx_strand_id
1 'polypeptide(L)'
;MSAVADDDSIKVYCTVTGFTEDAICELLRSDVLSTVEEVKEQFTVKFVPGQRPLRIVKHQRDNYKVPDYSDQSYFLIVDSVNAATDGVLLCDLEAEHGFPDAVRNMPDMASMTAASLGIANSDWTEVREGTWQEQQPPVRRLAVYDNRTNGDRDSFHQLANAVDVGLHYVNDEGDPPSLGSIDDLFRYVAISLEQSYDKDELIGQHQRYAEEKGLDSNRLAVVDDKYADEGALLIQVEPQKELRCKPPVAGELLYWNAIGFMDWEEIEEFASKHSDFEQRSVEQRMGALQPPSTADPEIPETDEAGRGDDELDKVQSRHTRDTEGQQNTEERRLRYYRTRLGMVIASMDPQEIPTNFTRSRQGSEGVDEFGEKGPVQDTIVEELPWDYYLTKNAAEEDG
;
A
#
# COMPACT_ATOMS: atom_id res chain seq x y z
N MET A 1 29.64 22.29 -21.44
CA MET A 1 28.45 21.83 -20.70
C MET A 1 28.96 20.78 -19.74
N SER A 2 28.94 21.08 -18.44
CA SER A 2 29.38 20.13 -17.41
C SER A 2 28.40 18.98 -17.39
N ALA A 3 28.89 17.75 -17.49
CA ALA A 3 28.10 16.59 -17.08
C ALA A 3 27.65 16.84 -15.64
N VAL A 4 26.35 16.72 -15.38
CA VAL A 4 25.85 16.58 -14.01
C VAL A 4 26.46 15.25 -13.54
N ALA A 5 27.32 15.29 -12.54
CA ALA A 5 27.75 14.06 -11.89
C ALA A 5 26.50 13.41 -11.32
N ASP A 6 26.27 12.14 -11.66
CA ASP A 6 25.22 11.36 -10.99
C ASP A 6 25.57 11.34 -9.50
N ASP A 7 24.68 11.92 -8.71
CA ASP A 7 24.83 12.04 -7.27
C ASP A 7 24.22 10.77 -6.65
N ASP A 8 25.05 9.74 -6.58
CA ASP A 8 24.73 8.40 -6.06
C ASP A 8 24.49 8.37 -4.54
N SER A 9 24.57 9.52 -3.86
CA SER A 9 24.27 9.61 -2.43
C SER A 9 22.77 9.45 -2.14
N ILE A 10 22.45 8.79 -1.04
CA ILE A 10 21.10 8.65 -0.53
C ILE A 10 20.58 10.03 -0.10
N LYS A 11 19.36 10.37 -0.51
CA LYS A 11 18.79 11.69 -0.19
C LYS A 11 18.22 11.70 1.24
N VAL A 12 18.48 12.80 1.95
CA VAL A 12 17.89 13.08 3.26
C VAL A 12 17.11 14.39 3.16
N TYR A 13 15.79 14.32 3.24
CA TYR A 13 14.92 15.49 3.20
C TYR A 13 14.61 15.99 4.60
N CYS A 14 14.93 17.25 4.89
CA CYS A 14 14.56 17.89 6.16
C CYS A 14 13.38 18.82 5.96
N THR A 15 12.24 18.49 6.57
CA THR A 15 10.98 19.24 6.44
C THR A 15 10.75 20.22 7.60
N VAL A 16 11.56 20.13 8.65
CA VAL A 16 11.48 21.02 9.81
C VAL A 16 12.53 22.13 9.74
N THR A 17 12.20 23.27 10.33
CA THR A 17 13.16 24.36 10.53
C THR A 17 13.96 24.12 11.80
N GLY A 18 15.24 24.51 11.81
CA GLY A 18 16.07 24.50 13.03
C GLY A 18 17.25 23.55 12.99
N PHE A 19 17.33 22.68 11.98
CA PHE A 19 18.51 21.88 11.72
C PHE A 19 19.46 22.56 10.74
N THR A 20 20.76 22.40 10.98
CA THR A 20 21.81 22.60 9.97
C THR A 20 22.14 21.27 9.31
N GLU A 21 22.86 21.30 8.20
CA GLU A 21 23.33 20.08 7.52
C GLU A 21 24.21 19.25 8.45
N ASP A 22 25.18 19.89 9.12
CA ASP A 22 26.04 19.23 10.11
C ASP A 22 25.25 18.61 11.26
N ALA A 23 24.18 19.27 11.72
CA ALA A 23 23.35 18.72 12.80
C ALA A 23 22.56 17.48 12.34
N ILE A 24 22.10 17.44 11.09
CA ILE A 24 21.47 16.24 10.51
C ILE A 24 22.50 15.14 10.31
N CYS A 25 23.70 15.47 9.83
CA CYS A 25 24.75 14.48 9.65
C CYS A 25 25.18 13.89 11.00
N GLU A 26 25.33 14.73 12.03
CA GLU A 26 25.61 14.29 13.40
C GLU A 26 24.48 13.41 13.96
N LEU A 27 23.22 13.75 13.68
CA LEU A 27 22.06 12.96 14.07
C LEU A 27 22.08 11.56 13.45
N LEU A 28 22.51 11.43 12.19
CA LEU A 28 22.53 10.17 11.43
C LEU A 28 23.80 9.34 11.65
N ARG A 29 24.73 9.78 12.51
CA ARG A 29 25.92 8.99 12.83
C ARG A 29 25.53 7.66 13.45
N SER A 30 26.30 6.64 13.13
CA SER A 30 26.10 5.28 13.61
C SER A 30 27.44 4.59 13.85
N ASP A 31 27.40 3.36 14.33
CA ASP A 31 28.61 2.54 14.50
C ASP A 31 29.32 2.25 13.16
N VAL A 32 28.57 2.31 12.04
CA VAL A 32 29.10 2.13 10.68
C VAL A 32 29.56 3.45 10.08
N LEU A 33 28.82 4.54 10.31
CA LEU A 33 29.13 5.89 9.83
C LEU A 33 29.50 6.77 11.02
N SER A 34 30.74 6.59 11.47
CA SER A 34 31.22 7.05 12.75
C SER A 34 31.51 8.56 12.79
N THR A 35 31.71 9.19 11.64
CA THR A 35 32.05 10.62 11.48
C THR A 35 31.04 11.37 10.61
N VAL A 36 30.95 12.69 10.79
CA VAL A 36 30.10 13.56 9.96
C VAL A 36 30.53 13.51 8.50
N GLU A 37 31.84 13.42 8.25
CA GLU A 37 32.40 13.33 6.90
C GLU A 37 31.96 12.03 6.20
N GLU A 38 32.02 10.88 6.88
CA GLU A 38 31.51 9.61 6.34
C GLU A 38 30.01 9.68 6.03
N VAL A 39 29.22 10.32 6.89
CA VAL A 39 27.78 10.53 6.63
C VAL A 39 27.58 11.42 5.39
N LYS A 40 28.37 12.48 5.22
CA LYS A 40 28.29 13.37 4.05
C LYS A 40 28.74 12.74 2.74
N GLU A 41 29.57 11.69 2.80
CA GLU A 41 29.93 10.90 1.61
C GLU A 41 28.76 10.01 1.15
N GLN A 42 27.95 9.53 2.08
CA GLN A 42 26.83 8.62 1.80
C GLN A 42 25.50 9.34 1.57
N PHE A 43 25.30 10.50 2.22
CA PHE A 43 24.02 11.18 2.28
C PHE A 43 24.11 12.63 1.79
N THR A 44 23.14 13.03 0.97
CA THR A 44 22.94 14.43 0.59
C THR A 44 21.69 14.99 1.25
N VAL A 45 21.88 16.02 2.08
CA VAL A 45 20.79 16.71 2.77
C VAL A 45 20.11 17.75 1.87
N LYS A 46 18.77 17.74 1.85
CA LYS A 46 17.91 18.70 1.15
C LYS A 46 16.92 19.34 2.13
N PHE A 47 16.96 20.65 2.27
CA PHE A 47 16.01 21.40 3.11
C PHE A 47 14.74 21.74 2.33
N VAL A 48 13.60 21.24 2.80
CA VAL A 48 12.27 21.40 2.18
C VAL A 48 11.22 21.73 3.25
N PRO A 49 11.37 22.86 3.97
CA PRO A 49 10.57 23.15 5.15
C PRO A 49 9.06 23.18 4.85
N GLY A 50 8.29 22.54 5.72
CA GLY A 50 6.83 22.45 5.63
C GLY A 50 6.29 21.49 4.57
N GLN A 51 7.15 20.76 3.85
CA GLN A 51 6.68 19.73 2.93
C GLN A 51 6.25 18.46 3.67
N ARG A 52 5.18 17.85 3.18
CA ARG A 52 4.65 16.57 3.69
C ARG A 52 5.40 15.39 3.07
N PRO A 53 5.57 14.25 3.76
CA PRO A 53 6.29 13.08 3.24
C PRO A 53 5.80 12.61 1.85
N LEU A 54 4.49 12.46 1.64
CA LEU A 54 3.97 12.04 0.33
C LEU A 54 4.28 13.01 -0.82
N ARG A 55 4.42 14.32 -0.54
CA ARG A 55 4.85 15.28 -1.58
C ARG A 55 6.30 15.09 -1.97
N ILE A 56 7.14 14.70 -1.01
CA ILE A 56 8.55 14.38 -1.24
C ILE A 56 8.66 13.09 -2.03
N VAL A 57 7.91 12.05 -1.66
CA VAL A 57 7.78 10.80 -2.44
C VAL A 57 7.43 11.11 -3.90
N LYS A 58 6.38 11.93 -4.12
CA LYS A 58 5.95 12.29 -5.47
C LYS A 58 7.02 13.06 -6.23
N HIS A 59 7.63 14.06 -5.57
CA HIS A 59 8.75 14.81 -6.15
C HIS A 59 9.88 13.88 -6.58
N GLN A 60 10.23 12.91 -5.73
CA GLN A 60 11.29 11.98 -5.98
C GLN A 60 10.95 11.05 -7.15
N ARG A 61 9.75 10.47 -7.16
CA ARG A 61 9.25 9.68 -8.29
C ARG A 61 9.24 10.45 -9.62
N ASP A 62 8.85 11.72 -9.61
CA ASP A 62 8.76 12.54 -10.83
C ASP A 62 10.15 12.92 -11.39
N ASN A 63 11.15 13.07 -10.52
CA ASN A 63 12.50 13.54 -10.92
C ASN A 63 13.50 12.39 -11.13
N TYR A 64 13.25 11.22 -10.56
CA TYR A 64 14.11 10.06 -10.67
C TYR A 64 13.39 8.97 -11.47
N LYS A 65 13.68 8.94 -12.78
CA LYS A 65 13.32 7.81 -13.65
C LYS A 65 14.42 6.75 -13.50
N VAL A 66 14.40 5.97 -12.44
CA VAL A 66 15.48 5.01 -12.22
C VAL A 66 15.28 3.79 -13.15
N PRO A 67 16.28 3.41 -13.96
CA PRO A 67 16.22 2.20 -14.80
C PRO A 67 16.59 0.91 -14.05
N ASP A 68 17.19 0.99 -12.86
CA ASP A 68 17.70 -0.15 -12.08
C ASP A 68 17.42 0.03 -10.57
N TYR A 69 17.04 -1.06 -9.90
CA TYR A 69 16.26 -1.10 -8.65
C TYR A 69 16.93 -0.59 -7.36
N SER A 70 18.26 -0.40 -7.29
CA SER A 70 18.96 -0.47 -5.99
C SER A 70 19.33 0.87 -5.32
N ASP A 71 19.72 1.91 -6.07
CA ASP A 71 20.52 2.99 -5.44
C ASP A 71 19.71 4.25 -5.09
N GLN A 72 18.48 4.38 -5.60
CA GLN A 72 17.68 5.62 -5.48
C GLN A 72 16.21 5.42 -5.07
N SER A 73 15.79 4.18 -4.83
CA SER A 73 14.45 3.84 -4.32
C SER A 73 14.27 4.24 -2.86
N TYR A 74 15.37 4.30 -2.10
CA TYR A 74 15.36 4.57 -0.67
C TYR A 74 15.85 5.98 -0.35
N PHE A 75 15.18 6.63 0.61
CA PHE A 75 15.57 7.95 1.09
C PHE A 75 15.05 8.20 2.51
N LEU A 76 15.65 9.17 3.20
CA LEU A 76 15.28 9.52 4.57
C LEU A 76 14.49 10.84 4.60
N ILE A 77 13.57 10.96 5.56
CA ILE A 77 12.88 12.21 5.87
C ILE A 77 13.00 12.52 7.36
N VAL A 78 13.57 13.68 7.66
CA VAL A 78 13.61 14.29 9.00
C VAL A 78 12.44 15.28 9.08
N ASP A 79 11.37 14.86 9.77
CA ASP A 79 10.11 15.60 9.85
C ASP A 79 9.71 16.03 11.28
N SER A 80 10.54 15.70 12.27
CA SER A 80 10.40 16.19 13.65
C SER A 80 11.57 17.05 14.08
N VAL A 81 11.29 18.12 14.82
CA VAL A 81 12.31 18.93 15.52
C VAL A 81 13.00 18.14 16.63
N ASN A 82 12.36 17.07 17.12
CA ASN A 82 12.90 16.14 18.10
C ASN A 82 13.23 14.77 17.47
N ALA A 83 13.72 14.74 16.22
CA ALA A 83 14.01 13.50 15.50
C ALA A 83 14.95 12.52 16.26
N ALA A 84 15.74 13.00 17.22
CA ALA A 84 16.54 12.14 18.10
C ALA A 84 15.70 11.23 19.01
N THR A 85 14.45 11.59 19.31
CA THR A 85 13.50 10.76 20.09
C THR A 85 12.37 10.23 19.23
N ASP A 86 11.93 11.02 18.27
CA ASP A 86 10.77 10.71 17.43
C ASP A 86 11.17 9.87 16.21
N GLY A 87 12.46 9.60 16.02
CA GLY A 87 13.00 8.91 14.86
C GLY A 87 12.90 9.71 13.57
N VAL A 88 13.24 9.04 12.47
CA VAL A 88 13.18 9.55 11.10
C VAL A 88 12.45 8.53 10.22
N LEU A 89 11.82 9.01 9.15
CA LEU A 89 11.19 8.13 8.17
C LEU A 89 12.27 7.61 7.21
N LEU A 90 12.37 6.30 7.09
CA LEU A 90 13.01 5.62 5.97
C LEU A 90 11.90 5.27 4.98
N CYS A 91 12.01 5.77 3.76
CA CYS A 91 10.97 5.64 2.74
C CYS A 91 11.46 4.78 1.59
N ASP A 92 10.55 4.01 1.01
CA ASP A 92 10.72 3.29 -0.25
C ASP A 92 9.75 3.87 -1.30
N LEU A 93 10.29 4.28 -2.45
CA LEU A 93 9.52 4.82 -3.57
C LEU A 93 8.69 3.76 -4.29
N GLU A 94 9.15 2.52 -4.30
CA GLU A 94 8.63 1.42 -5.09
C GLU A 94 8.76 0.09 -4.33
N ALA A 95 8.13 0.05 -3.15
CA ALA A 95 8.02 -1.19 -2.39
C ALA A 95 7.32 -2.28 -3.22
N GLU A 96 7.57 -3.53 -2.86
CA GLU A 96 7.12 -4.74 -3.59
C GLU A 96 5.60 -4.80 -3.82
N HIS A 97 4.83 -4.16 -2.94
CA HIS A 97 3.37 -4.03 -3.05
C HIS A 97 2.89 -2.97 -4.06
N GLY A 98 3.80 -2.20 -4.66
CA GLY A 98 3.52 -1.22 -5.71
C GLY A 98 3.10 0.17 -5.22
N PHE A 99 3.11 0.42 -3.91
CA PHE A 99 2.87 1.73 -3.32
C PHE A 99 4.14 2.30 -2.69
N PRO A 100 4.23 3.64 -2.55
CA PRO A 100 5.18 4.22 -1.62
C PRO A 100 4.98 3.64 -0.22
N ASP A 101 6.07 3.40 0.47
CA ASP A 101 6.05 2.86 1.82
C ASP A 101 7.05 3.62 2.71
N ALA A 102 6.87 3.49 4.02
CA ALA A 102 7.81 4.03 4.98
C ALA A 102 7.77 3.25 6.29
N VAL A 103 8.93 3.19 6.93
CA VAL A 103 9.09 2.82 8.33
C VAL A 103 9.70 3.99 9.10
N ARG A 104 9.50 4.02 10.41
CA ARG A 104 10.12 5.02 11.27
C ARG A 104 11.08 4.34 12.22
N ASN A 105 12.36 4.70 12.10
CA ASN A 105 13.46 4.12 12.88
C ASN A 105 14.19 5.22 13.64
N MET A 106 14.96 4.83 14.66
CA MET A 106 15.91 5.75 15.29
C MET A 106 16.95 6.21 14.26
N PRO A 107 17.48 7.44 14.36
CA PRO A 107 18.28 8.03 13.28
C PRO A 107 19.55 7.25 12.88
N ASP A 108 20.23 6.67 13.86
CA ASP A 108 21.40 5.81 13.68
C ASP A 108 21.06 4.51 12.96
N MET A 109 19.96 3.87 13.36
CA MET A 109 19.43 2.67 12.70
C MET A 109 18.96 3.00 11.28
N ALA A 110 18.25 4.10 11.08
CA ALA A 110 17.78 4.52 9.76
C ALA A 110 18.95 4.75 8.78
N SER A 111 20.05 5.35 9.23
CA SER A 111 21.23 5.55 8.37
C SER A 111 21.92 4.24 8.02
N MET A 112 22.07 3.33 8.99
CA MET A 112 22.61 1.99 8.75
C MET A 112 21.74 1.18 7.79
N THR A 113 20.43 1.18 8.01
CA THR A 113 19.48 0.45 7.18
C THR A 113 19.43 1.01 5.76
N ALA A 114 19.40 2.34 5.60
CA ALA A 114 19.44 2.96 4.28
C ALA A 114 20.72 2.58 3.52
N ALA A 115 21.88 2.59 4.19
CA ALA A 115 23.14 2.16 3.59
C ALA A 115 23.14 0.66 3.23
N SER A 116 22.56 -0.20 4.08
CA SER A 116 22.44 -1.65 3.82
C SER A 116 21.55 -1.94 2.61
N LEU A 117 20.40 -1.26 2.52
CA LEU A 117 19.47 -1.34 1.39
C LEU A 117 20.14 -0.87 0.09
N GLY A 118 20.87 0.25 0.13
CA GLY A 118 21.56 0.82 -1.04
C GLY A 118 22.67 -0.08 -1.61
N ILE A 119 23.14 -1.10 -0.87
CA ILE A 119 24.09 -2.11 -1.37
C ILE A 119 23.46 -3.50 -1.50
N ALA A 120 22.13 -3.60 -1.41
CA ALA A 120 21.37 -4.85 -1.46
C ALA A 120 21.84 -5.92 -0.45
N ASN A 121 22.29 -5.49 0.73
CA ASN A 121 22.64 -6.39 1.84
C ASN A 121 21.43 -6.70 2.76
N SER A 122 20.35 -5.95 2.62
CA SER A 122 19.04 -6.18 3.23
C SER A 122 17.96 -5.95 2.18
N ASP A 123 16.77 -6.49 2.40
CA ASP A 123 15.57 -6.17 1.61
C ASP A 123 14.53 -5.37 2.41
N TRP A 124 13.53 -4.83 1.72
CA TRP A 124 12.52 -3.98 2.35
C TRP A 124 11.63 -4.75 3.34
N THR A 125 11.39 -6.03 3.07
CA THR A 125 10.59 -6.91 3.92
C THR A 125 11.27 -7.13 5.27
N GLU A 126 12.56 -7.49 5.28
CA GLU A 126 13.38 -7.60 6.50
C GLU A 126 13.40 -6.30 7.31
N VAL A 127 13.47 -5.15 6.62
CA VAL A 127 13.47 -3.84 7.27
C VAL A 127 12.16 -3.57 7.99
N ARG A 128 11.03 -3.88 7.36
CA ARG A 128 9.70 -3.71 7.96
C ARG A 128 9.49 -4.59 9.19
N GLU A 129 9.96 -5.83 9.16
CA GLU A 129 9.89 -6.74 10.30
C GLU A 129 10.84 -6.29 11.43
N GLY A 130 12.03 -5.82 11.07
CA GLY A 130 13.08 -5.40 11.99
C GLY A 130 12.73 -4.16 12.82
N THR A 131 11.97 -3.21 12.27
CA THR A 131 11.57 -1.97 12.97
C THR A 131 10.90 -2.23 14.33
N TRP A 132 10.22 -3.36 14.50
CA TRP A 132 9.48 -3.70 15.73
C TRP A 132 10.30 -4.48 16.76
N GLN A 133 11.49 -4.96 16.37
CA GLN A 133 12.40 -5.69 17.25
C GLN A 133 13.30 -4.75 18.06
N GLU A 134 13.27 -3.44 17.77
CA GLU A 134 13.97 -2.43 18.56
C GLU A 134 13.48 -2.42 20.02
N GLN A 135 14.39 -2.26 20.97
CA GLN A 135 14.02 -2.24 22.40
C GLN A 135 13.14 -1.03 22.75
N GLN A 136 13.27 0.07 22.00
CA GLN A 136 12.52 1.31 22.17
C GLN A 136 12.23 1.91 20.78
N PRO A 137 11.28 1.33 20.02
CA PRO A 137 10.95 1.87 18.71
C PRO A 137 10.39 3.29 18.85
N PRO A 138 10.64 4.18 17.87
CA PRO A 138 10.12 5.55 17.89
C PRO A 138 8.59 5.62 17.75
N VAL A 139 7.94 4.48 17.46
CA VAL A 139 6.51 4.35 17.26
C VAL A 139 5.98 3.25 18.16
N ARG A 140 4.86 3.53 18.82
CA ARG A 140 4.16 2.54 19.65
C ARG A 140 3.33 1.63 18.76
N ARG A 141 3.21 0.36 19.16
CA ARG A 141 2.28 -0.57 18.52
C ARG A 141 0.84 -0.06 18.65
N LEU A 142 0.05 -0.38 17.63
CA LEU A 142 -1.36 -0.04 17.53
C LEU A 142 -2.22 -1.11 18.20
N ALA A 143 -3.44 -0.74 18.61
CA ALA A 143 -4.41 -1.71 19.10
C ALA A 143 -5.33 -2.16 17.98
N VAL A 144 -5.64 -3.47 17.91
CA VAL A 144 -6.77 -4.00 17.14
C VAL A 144 -7.75 -4.68 18.08
N TYR A 145 -9.00 -4.21 18.11
CA TYR A 145 -10.03 -4.71 19.04
C TYR A 145 -10.99 -5.67 18.36
N ASP A 146 -11.35 -6.75 19.05
CA ASP A 146 -12.55 -7.53 18.73
C ASP A 146 -13.77 -6.88 19.36
N ASN A 147 -14.61 -6.24 18.55
CA ASN A 147 -15.86 -5.62 18.98
C ASN A 147 -17.08 -6.29 18.34
N ARG A 148 -16.95 -7.55 17.91
CA ARG A 148 -18.04 -8.36 17.35
C ARG A 148 -18.99 -8.83 18.46
N THR A 149 -20.28 -8.95 18.13
CA THR A 149 -21.30 -9.41 19.10
C THR A 149 -21.20 -10.92 19.35
N ASN A 150 -20.80 -11.71 18.35
CA ASN A 150 -20.73 -13.17 18.40
C ASN A 150 -19.42 -13.71 17.79
N GLY A 151 -18.27 -13.16 18.20
CA GLY A 151 -16.95 -13.62 17.77
C GLY A 151 -16.37 -14.70 18.68
N ASP A 152 -15.85 -15.79 18.11
CA ASP A 152 -14.92 -16.67 18.82
C ASP A 152 -13.48 -16.14 18.70
N ARG A 153 -12.61 -16.60 19.60
CA ARG A 153 -11.23 -16.11 19.72
C ARG A 153 -10.36 -16.53 18.53
N ASP A 154 -10.59 -17.70 17.96
CA ASP A 154 -9.75 -18.24 16.90
C ASP A 154 -10.03 -17.49 15.59
N SER A 155 -11.30 -17.17 15.32
CA SER A 155 -11.65 -16.29 14.19
C SER A 155 -11.14 -14.87 14.38
N PHE A 156 -11.08 -14.34 15.61
CA PHE A 156 -10.50 -13.00 15.84
C PHE A 156 -9.03 -12.94 15.45
N HIS A 157 -8.25 -13.96 15.80
CA HIS A 157 -6.81 -13.97 15.53
C HIS A 157 -6.55 -13.85 14.02
N GLN A 158 -7.29 -14.57 13.19
CA GLN A 158 -7.15 -14.47 11.72
C GLN A 158 -7.49 -13.06 11.19
N LEU A 159 -8.53 -12.42 11.74
CA LEU A 159 -8.94 -11.06 11.34
C LEU A 159 -7.95 -9.99 11.80
N ALA A 160 -7.42 -10.13 13.02
CA ALA A 160 -6.38 -9.26 13.55
C ALA A 160 -5.08 -9.40 12.74
N ASN A 161 -4.70 -10.64 12.39
CA ASN A 161 -3.55 -10.90 11.52
C ASN A 161 -3.74 -10.29 10.13
N ALA A 162 -4.94 -10.33 9.55
CA ALA A 162 -5.21 -9.68 8.26
C ALA A 162 -5.06 -8.15 8.32
N VAL A 163 -5.34 -7.53 9.46
CA VAL A 163 -5.05 -6.10 9.71
C VAL A 163 -3.55 -5.89 9.92
N ASP A 164 -2.86 -6.76 10.66
CA ASP A 164 -1.44 -6.59 10.98
C ASP A 164 -0.50 -6.86 9.80
N VAL A 165 -0.75 -7.90 9.02
CA VAL A 165 0.00 -8.21 7.79
C VAL A 165 -0.15 -7.09 6.78
N GLY A 166 -1.37 -6.61 6.56
CA GLY A 166 -1.65 -5.56 5.60
C GLY A 166 -1.05 -5.83 4.21
N LEU A 167 -0.32 -4.85 3.64
CA LEU A 167 0.37 -4.96 2.36
C LEU A 167 1.75 -5.63 2.45
N HIS A 168 2.16 -6.08 3.62
CA HIS A 168 3.54 -6.50 3.87
C HIS A 168 4.00 -7.67 2.99
N TYR A 169 3.18 -8.71 2.85
CA TYR A 169 3.49 -9.91 2.05
C TYR A 169 2.80 -9.89 0.68
N VAL A 170 2.36 -8.71 0.22
CA VAL A 170 1.80 -8.55 -1.12
C VAL A 170 2.95 -8.62 -2.11
N ASN A 171 2.94 -9.65 -2.97
CA ASN A 171 4.02 -10.00 -3.91
C ASN A 171 5.28 -10.57 -3.29
N ASP A 172 5.29 -10.85 -1.98
CA ASP A 172 6.34 -11.68 -1.41
C ASP A 172 6.18 -13.12 -1.93
N GLU A 173 7.26 -13.67 -2.48
CA GLU A 173 7.32 -15.05 -2.96
C GLU A 173 7.60 -16.05 -1.82
N GLY A 174 7.83 -15.57 -0.59
CA GLY A 174 8.01 -16.33 0.63
C GLY A 174 6.74 -16.97 1.19
N ASP A 175 6.92 -17.86 2.16
CA ASP A 175 5.80 -18.36 2.95
C ASP A 175 5.30 -17.21 3.85
N PRO A 176 4.00 -16.88 3.85
CA PRO A 176 3.48 -15.93 4.84
C PRO A 176 3.82 -16.44 6.24
N PRO A 177 4.06 -15.55 7.21
CA PRO A 177 4.40 -15.97 8.56
C PRO A 177 3.34 -16.94 9.06
N SER A 178 3.80 -18.06 9.63
CA SER A 178 2.90 -19.01 10.27
C SER A 178 2.05 -18.25 11.27
N LEU A 179 0.72 -18.43 11.24
CA LEU A 179 -0.19 -17.91 12.27
C LEU A 179 0.31 -18.39 13.63
N GLY A 180 1.04 -17.52 14.32
CA GLY A 180 1.66 -17.80 15.61
C GLY A 180 0.65 -17.69 16.74
N SER A 181 1.08 -17.20 17.90
CA SER A 181 0.18 -16.65 18.89
C SER A 181 -0.42 -15.33 18.37
N ILE A 182 -1.60 -14.97 18.87
CA ILE A 182 -2.16 -13.62 18.72
C ILE A 182 -1.25 -12.52 19.30
N ASP A 183 -0.30 -12.91 20.14
CA ASP A 183 0.73 -12.05 20.71
C ASP A 183 1.91 -11.78 19.75
N ASP A 184 2.00 -12.52 18.63
CA ASP A 184 3.11 -12.48 17.68
C ASP A 184 2.87 -11.48 16.52
N LEU A 185 1.80 -10.67 16.59
CA LEU A 185 1.56 -9.58 15.65
C LEU A 185 2.69 -8.53 15.72
N PHE A 186 3.08 -8.01 14.56
CA PHE A 186 4.25 -7.12 14.42
C PHE A 186 3.92 -5.68 14.86
N ARG A 187 2.90 -5.09 14.25
CA ARG A 187 2.55 -3.65 14.36
C ARG A 187 1.40 -3.43 15.32
N TYR A 188 0.52 -4.42 15.40
CA TYR A 188 -0.68 -4.39 16.21
C TYR A 188 -0.54 -5.27 17.46
N VAL A 189 -1.37 -4.99 18.45
CA VAL A 189 -1.64 -5.85 19.58
C VAL A 189 -3.14 -6.15 19.56
N ALA A 190 -3.48 -7.43 19.45
CA ALA A 190 -4.88 -7.82 19.42
C ALA A 190 -5.49 -7.82 20.83
N ILE A 191 -6.68 -7.27 20.95
CA ILE A 191 -7.40 -7.12 22.22
C ILE A 191 -8.80 -7.67 22.04
N SER A 192 -9.05 -8.84 22.64
CA SER A 192 -10.41 -9.40 22.71
C SER A 192 -11.19 -8.74 23.84
N LEU A 193 -12.36 -8.20 23.52
CA LEU A 193 -13.27 -7.62 24.50
C LEU A 193 -14.22 -8.71 25.03
N GLU A 194 -14.63 -8.60 26.31
CA GLU A 194 -15.60 -9.53 26.90
C GLU A 194 -17.01 -9.37 26.34
N GLN A 195 -17.30 -8.18 25.80
CA GLN A 195 -18.57 -7.80 25.20
C GLN A 195 -18.33 -6.71 24.15
N SER A 196 -19.27 -6.55 23.23
CA SER A 196 -19.26 -5.42 22.29
C SER A 196 -19.60 -4.12 23.02
N TYR A 197 -18.86 -3.05 22.72
CA TYR A 197 -19.08 -1.71 23.22
C TYR A 197 -19.54 -0.79 22.08
N ASP A 198 -20.28 0.26 22.44
CA ASP A 198 -20.44 1.37 21.51
C ASP A 198 -19.11 2.09 21.28
N LYS A 199 -19.03 2.84 20.18
CA LYS A 199 -17.80 3.46 19.72
C LYS A 199 -17.20 4.43 20.74
N ASP A 200 -18.02 5.24 21.39
CA ASP A 200 -17.53 6.28 22.30
C ASP A 200 -17.02 5.64 23.61
N GLU A 201 -17.69 4.58 24.08
CA GLU A 201 -17.20 3.77 25.18
C GLU A 201 -15.87 3.07 24.84
N LEU A 202 -15.77 2.48 23.65
CA LEU A 202 -14.54 1.82 23.19
C LEU A 202 -13.36 2.81 23.13
N ILE A 203 -13.57 4.00 22.58
CA ILE A 203 -12.56 5.07 22.53
C ILE A 203 -12.10 5.45 23.94
N GLY A 204 -13.04 5.65 24.88
CA GLY A 204 -12.73 6.01 26.25
C GLY A 204 -11.96 4.91 27.00
N GLN A 205 -12.23 3.65 26.72
CA GLN A 205 -11.46 2.52 27.26
C GLN A 205 -10.08 2.40 26.62
N HIS A 206 -9.99 2.59 25.30
CA HIS A 206 -8.75 2.49 24.55
C HIS A 206 -7.69 3.46 25.07
N GLN A 207 -8.03 4.74 25.28
CA GLN A 207 -7.07 5.72 25.78
C GLN A 207 -6.41 5.29 27.09
N ARG A 208 -7.20 4.78 28.05
CA ARG A 208 -6.70 4.29 29.34
C ARG A 208 -5.85 3.03 29.17
N TYR A 209 -6.36 2.07 28.40
CA TYR A 209 -5.67 0.80 28.18
C TYR A 209 -4.33 1.00 27.46
N ALA A 210 -4.32 1.84 26.42
CA ALA A 210 -3.13 2.14 25.64
C ALA A 210 -2.05 2.82 26.48
N GLU A 211 -2.42 3.74 27.37
CA GLU A 211 -1.48 4.35 28.32
C GLU A 211 -0.86 3.30 29.26
N GLU A 212 -1.67 2.40 29.82
CA GLU A 212 -1.20 1.34 30.73
C GLU A 212 -0.29 0.32 30.04
N LYS A 213 -0.53 0.04 28.76
CA LYS A 213 0.17 -0.99 27.97
C LYS A 213 1.28 -0.44 27.06
N GLY A 214 1.47 0.88 27.01
CA GLY A 214 2.44 1.51 26.14
C GLY A 214 2.10 1.40 24.65
N LEU A 215 0.82 1.38 24.30
CA LEU A 215 0.31 1.42 22.92
C LEU A 215 0.10 2.87 22.47
N ASP A 216 -0.15 3.08 21.17
CA ASP A 216 -0.68 4.34 20.67
C ASP A 216 -2.07 4.57 21.29
N SER A 217 -2.26 5.71 21.96
CA SER A 217 -3.51 6.07 22.65
C SER A 217 -4.45 6.92 21.79
N ASN A 218 -4.02 7.32 20.59
CA ASN A 218 -4.79 8.13 19.67
C ASN A 218 -5.31 7.33 18.48
N ARG A 219 -4.85 6.10 18.28
CA ARG A 219 -5.17 5.29 17.09
C ARG A 219 -5.48 3.84 17.44
N LEU A 220 -6.59 3.36 16.89
CA LEU A 220 -7.02 1.97 17.02
C LEU A 220 -7.70 1.47 15.75
N ALA A 221 -7.57 0.17 15.52
CA ALA A 221 -8.38 -0.57 14.57
C ALA A 221 -9.44 -1.40 15.31
N VAL A 222 -10.59 -1.59 14.68
CA VAL A 222 -11.71 -2.35 15.24
C VAL A 222 -12.22 -3.35 14.22
N VAL A 223 -12.31 -4.60 14.65
CA VAL A 223 -13.01 -5.69 13.97
C VAL A 223 -14.39 -5.79 14.61
N ASP A 224 -15.43 -5.32 13.92
CA ASP A 224 -16.82 -5.40 14.37
C ASP A 224 -17.68 -6.28 13.45
N ASP A 225 -18.97 -6.40 13.74
CA ASP A 225 -19.88 -7.27 12.97
C ASP A 225 -20.00 -6.85 11.48
N LYS A 226 -19.54 -5.64 11.12
CA LYS A 226 -19.53 -5.13 9.75
C LYS A 226 -18.22 -5.41 9.01
N TYR A 227 -17.23 -6.02 9.66
CA TYR A 227 -15.90 -6.22 9.08
C TYR A 227 -15.93 -6.97 7.74
N ALA A 228 -16.77 -7.99 7.60
CA ALA A 228 -16.86 -8.76 6.36
C ALA A 228 -17.30 -7.90 5.17
N ASP A 229 -18.29 -7.02 5.38
CA ASP A 229 -18.88 -6.22 4.31
C ASP A 229 -18.13 -4.91 4.09
N GLU A 230 -17.73 -4.24 5.17
CA GLU A 230 -17.20 -2.87 5.16
C GLU A 230 -15.69 -2.79 5.50
N GLY A 231 -15.08 -3.88 5.98
CA GLY A 231 -13.68 -3.90 6.43
C GLY A 231 -13.46 -3.41 7.86
N ALA A 232 -12.19 -3.29 8.25
CA ALA A 232 -11.80 -2.79 9.55
C ALA A 232 -12.22 -1.32 9.72
N LEU A 233 -12.70 -0.98 10.91
CA LEU A 233 -12.94 0.40 11.30
C LEU A 233 -11.65 0.98 11.90
N LEU A 234 -11.07 1.95 11.21
CA LEU A 234 -9.89 2.70 11.64
C LEU A 234 -10.35 3.96 12.36
N ILE A 235 -9.80 4.24 13.53
CA ILE A 235 -10.21 5.38 14.36
C ILE A 235 -8.97 6.18 14.76
N GLN A 236 -9.05 7.49 14.57
CA GLN A 236 -8.24 8.47 15.28
C GLN A 236 -9.10 9.12 16.36
N VAL A 237 -8.62 9.15 17.60
CA VAL A 237 -9.38 9.64 18.75
C VAL A 237 -9.44 11.17 18.77
N GLU A 238 -8.30 11.84 18.55
CA GLU A 238 -8.21 13.30 18.56
C GLU A 238 -7.35 13.83 17.39
N PRO A 239 -7.89 14.73 16.54
CA PRO A 239 -9.33 14.97 16.38
C PRO A 239 -10.06 13.68 15.97
N GLN A 240 -11.29 13.51 16.43
CA GLN A 240 -12.06 12.30 16.17
C GLN A 240 -12.31 12.15 14.67
N LYS A 241 -11.73 11.11 14.07
CA LYS A 241 -11.91 10.75 12.67
C LYS A 241 -12.05 9.24 12.54
N GLU A 242 -12.80 8.81 11.53
CA GLU A 242 -13.07 7.39 11.31
C GLU A 242 -13.13 7.07 9.83
N LEU A 243 -12.65 5.89 9.48
CA LEU A 243 -12.63 5.40 8.11
C LEU A 243 -12.80 3.88 8.14
N ARG A 244 -13.60 3.36 7.23
CA ARG A 244 -13.63 1.92 6.97
C ARG A 244 -12.79 1.58 5.77
N CYS A 245 -11.98 0.55 5.93
CA CYS A 245 -11.11 0.08 4.87
C CYS A 245 -11.04 -1.45 4.92
N LYS A 246 -11.13 -2.09 3.75
CA LYS A 246 -10.92 -3.54 3.65
C LYS A 246 -9.42 -3.84 3.72
N PRO A 247 -9.02 -4.95 4.36
CA PRO A 247 -7.71 -5.55 4.14
C PRO A 247 -7.46 -5.79 2.63
N PRO A 248 -6.20 -5.80 2.20
CA PRO A 248 -4.97 -5.68 3.00
C PRO A 248 -4.59 -4.24 3.37
N VAL A 249 -5.21 -3.24 2.73
CA VAL A 249 -4.79 -1.84 2.86
C VAL A 249 -5.05 -1.26 4.25
N ALA A 250 -6.12 -1.71 4.93
CA ALA A 250 -6.54 -1.16 6.22
C ALA A 250 -5.44 -1.11 7.28
N GLY A 251 -4.61 -2.16 7.32
CA GLY A 251 -3.47 -2.28 8.23
C GLY A 251 -2.41 -1.21 8.04
N GLU A 252 -2.09 -0.92 6.78
CA GLU A 252 -1.09 0.06 6.39
C GLU A 252 -1.53 1.48 6.67
N LEU A 253 -2.78 1.82 6.36
CA LEU A 253 -3.26 3.20 6.46
C LEU A 253 -3.14 3.76 7.88
N LEU A 254 -3.55 2.99 8.87
CA LEU A 254 -3.45 3.43 10.26
C LEU A 254 -1.99 3.49 10.73
N TYR A 255 -1.14 2.57 10.27
CA TYR A 255 0.29 2.58 10.54
C TYR A 255 1.00 3.79 9.90
N TRP A 256 0.80 4.02 8.60
CA TRP A 256 1.32 5.19 7.89
C TRP A 256 0.87 6.50 8.52
N ASN A 257 -0.33 6.53 9.12
CA ASN A 257 -0.74 7.65 9.96
C ASN A 257 0.08 7.79 11.23
N ALA A 258 0.26 6.68 11.95
CA ALA A 258 0.96 6.63 13.23
C ALA A 258 2.40 7.10 13.10
N ILE A 259 3.08 6.75 12.01
CA ILE A 259 4.45 7.16 11.74
C ILE A 259 4.56 8.56 11.11
N GLY A 260 3.44 9.20 10.78
CA GLY A 260 3.41 10.52 10.16
C GLY A 260 3.69 10.54 8.65
N PHE A 261 3.72 9.38 7.99
CA PHE A 261 3.91 9.27 6.54
C PHE A 261 2.72 9.82 5.75
N MET A 262 1.50 9.53 6.22
CA MET A 262 0.25 10.08 5.69
C MET A 262 -0.53 10.77 6.80
N ASP A 263 -1.23 11.86 6.49
CA ASP A 263 -2.28 12.38 7.36
C ASP A 263 -3.60 11.71 7.04
N TRP A 264 -4.63 12.09 7.79
CA TRP A 264 -5.93 11.46 7.66
C TRP A 264 -6.62 11.81 6.33
N GLU A 265 -6.42 13.01 5.79
CA GLU A 265 -7.01 13.40 4.50
C GLU A 265 -6.37 12.60 3.37
N GLU A 266 -5.05 12.41 3.43
CA GLU A 266 -4.29 11.55 2.51
C GLU A 266 -4.75 10.08 2.60
N ILE A 267 -5.08 9.59 3.80
CA ILE A 267 -5.61 8.24 4.03
C ILE A 267 -7.03 8.07 3.47
N GLU A 268 -7.91 9.04 3.68
CA GLU A 268 -9.27 9.03 3.11
C GLU A 268 -9.21 9.06 1.58
N GLU A 269 -8.36 9.90 1.01
CA GLU A 269 -8.13 9.95 -0.44
C GLU A 269 -7.64 8.60 -0.95
N PHE A 270 -6.62 8.00 -0.30
CA PHE A 270 -6.10 6.69 -0.66
C PHE A 270 -7.20 5.64 -0.61
N ALA A 271 -7.89 5.49 0.53
CA ALA A 271 -8.94 4.49 0.68
C ALA A 271 -10.06 4.66 -0.34
N SER A 272 -10.49 5.90 -0.65
CA SER A 272 -11.56 6.16 -1.62
C SER A 272 -11.24 5.67 -3.03
N LYS A 273 -9.96 5.77 -3.44
CA LYS A 273 -9.48 5.29 -4.75
C LYS A 273 -9.42 3.77 -4.83
N HIS A 274 -9.41 3.11 -3.68
CA HIS A 274 -9.24 1.66 -3.55
C HIS A 274 -10.47 0.93 -2.97
N SER A 275 -11.55 1.65 -2.62
CA SER A 275 -12.74 1.11 -1.93
C SER A 275 -13.87 0.59 -2.82
N ASP A 276 -13.81 0.76 -4.14
CA ASP A 276 -14.93 0.42 -5.03
C ASP A 276 -15.07 -1.10 -5.28
N PHE A 277 -15.65 -1.82 -4.31
CA PHE A 277 -15.93 -3.24 -4.43
C PHE A 277 -17.34 -3.57 -4.95
N GLU A 278 -18.33 -2.66 -4.90
CA GLU A 278 -19.74 -3.07 -5.15
C GLU A 278 -20.53 -2.37 -6.28
N GLN A 279 -20.28 -1.12 -6.66
CA GLN A 279 -21.21 -0.43 -7.58
C GLN A 279 -21.15 -0.91 -9.04
N ARG A 280 -19.99 -1.38 -9.53
CA ARG A 280 -19.86 -1.76 -10.95
C ARG A 280 -20.51 -3.09 -11.34
N SER A 281 -20.68 -4.02 -10.39
CA SER A 281 -21.26 -5.34 -10.71
C SER A 281 -22.78 -5.29 -10.87
N VAL A 282 -23.45 -4.35 -10.19
CA VAL A 282 -24.92 -4.19 -10.25
C VAL A 282 -25.34 -3.40 -11.49
N GLU A 283 -24.63 -2.32 -11.83
CA GLU A 283 -24.95 -1.53 -13.03
C GLU A 283 -24.67 -2.30 -14.32
N GLN A 284 -23.61 -3.12 -14.38
CA GLN A 284 -23.34 -3.98 -15.53
C GLN A 284 -24.32 -5.16 -15.64
N ARG A 285 -24.86 -5.68 -14.52
CA ARG A 285 -25.89 -6.73 -14.56
C ARG A 285 -27.29 -6.21 -14.88
N MET A 286 -27.61 -4.97 -14.53
CA MET A 286 -28.91 -4.36 -14.87
C MET A 286 -28.98 -3.82 -16.30
N GLY A 287 -27.85 -3.44 -16.90
CA GLY A 287 -27.79 -3.08 -18.33
C GLY A 287 -27.92 -4.28 -19.29
N ALA A 288 -27.63 -5.50 -18.82
CA ALA A 288 -27.61 -6.71 -19.64
C ALA A 288 -28.92 -7.52 -19.65
N LEU A 289 -29.98 -7.05 -18.96
CA LEU A 289 -31.25 -7.77 -18.83
C LEU A 289 -32.45 -7.08 -19.49
N GLN A 290 -32.24 -6.08 -20.36
CA GLN A 290 -33.32 -5.64 -21.25
C GLN A 290 -33.43 -6.59 -22.45
N PRO A 291 -34.56 -7.32 -22.64
CA PRO A 291 -34.76 -8.09 -23.85
C PRO A 291 -34.95 -7.15 -25.06
N PRO A 292 -34.50 -7.54 -26.25
CA PRO A 292 -34.63 -6.71 -27.45
C PRO A 292 -36.11 -6.48 -27.75
N SER A 293 -36.50 -5.20 -27.81
CA SER A 293 -37.82 -4.78 -28.28
C SER A 293 -38.02 -5.24 -29.73
N THR A 294 -38.93 -6.18 -29.93
CA THR A 294 -39.48 -6.52 -31.24
C THR A 294 -40.57 -5.49 -31.57
N ALA A 295 -40.26 -4.54 -32.44
CA ALA A 295 -41.25 -3.76 -33.15
C ALA A 295 -40.78 -3.55 -34.60
N ASP A 296 -41.64 -3.95 -35.53
CA ASP A 296 -41.50 -3.88 -36.98
C ASP A 296 -41.16 -2.48 -37.50
N PRO A 297 -40.43 -2.35 -38.63
CA PRO A 297 -40.23 -1.08 -39.28
C PRO A 297 -41.46 -0.72 -40.13
N GLU A 298 -42.28 0.20 -39.65
CA GLU A 298 -43.25 0.90 -40.51
C GLU A 298 -42.52 1.84 -41.48
N ILE A 299 -42.69 1.54 -42.76
CA ILE A 299 -42.38 2.37 -43.91
C ILE A 299 -43.28 3.62 -43.88
N PRO A 300 -42.77 4.83 -44.16
CA PRO A 300 -43.60 5.87 -44.74
C PRO A 300 -43.20 6.18 -46.17
N GLU A 301 -44.25 6.29 -46.97
CA GLU A 301 -44.32 6.49 -48.40
C GLU A 301 -43.68 7.80 -48.87
N THR A 302 -43.25 7.75 -50.12
CA THR A 302 -42.84 8.85 -51.00
C THR A 302 -43.96 9.86 -51.25
N ASP A 303 -43.62 11.14 -51.33
CA ASP A 303 -44.30 12.06 -52.25
C ASP A 303 -43.34 13.14 -52.80
N GLU A 304 -43.60 13.49 -54.04
CA GLU A 304 -42.68 14.07 -55.03
C GLU A 304 -42.50 15.61 -54.99
N ALA A 305 -41.46 16.03 -55.73
CA ALA A 305 -41.39 17.17 -56.65
C ALA A 305 -40.73 18.48 -56.19
N GLY A 306 -39.61 18.82 -56.86
CA GLY A 306 -39.16 20.22 -56.96
C GLY A 306 -37.70 20.48 -57.37
N ARG A 307 -37.38 20.27 -58.66
CA ARG A 307 -36.26 20.77 -59.49
C ARG A 307 -35.29 21.84 -58.94
N GLY A 308 -34.01 21.67 -59.29
CA GLY A 308 -33.04 22.76 -59.52
C GLY A 308 -31.60 22.28 -59.65
N ASP A 309 -31.14 22.07 -60.89
CA ASP A 309 -29.76 21.75 -61.28
C ASP A 309 -28.77 22.88 -60.93
N ASP A 310 -27.55 22.55 -60.49
CA ASP A 310 -26.29 22.91 -61.18
C ASP A 310 -25.02 22.39 -60.45
N GLU A 311 -24.20 21.68 -61.25
CA GLU A 311 -22.73 21.54 -61.29
C GLU A 311 -21.91 21.21 -60.01
N LEU A 312 -21.34 19.99 -59.94
CA LEU A 312 -19.94 19.65 -60.24
C LEU A 312 -18.90 20.34 -59.32
N ASP A 313 -18.31 19.63 -58.34
CA ASP A 313 -17.14 18.78 -58.59
C ASP A 313 -16.78 17.92 -57.37
N LYS A 314 -16.14 16.78 -57.64
CA LYS A 314 -15.77 15.74 -56.68
C LYS A 314 -14.45 16.07 -55.94
N VAL A 315 -14.37 15.61 -54.69
CA VAL A 315 -13.35 14.66 -54.14
C VAL A 315 -12.92 15.03 -52.71
N GLN A 316 -13.19 14.08 -51.80
CA GLN A 316 -12.61 13.84 -50.46
C GLN A 316 -13.00 14.81 -49.32
N SER A 317 -13.31 14.41 -48.09
CA SER A 317 -13.74 13.16 -47.47
C SER A 317 -14.00 13.55 -46.01
N ARG A 318 -15.25 13.42 -45.54
CA ARG A 318 -15.70 13.30 -44.13
C ARG A 318 -15.40 14.46 -43.15
N HIS A 319 -16.42 15.28 -42.92
CA HIS A 319 -16.92 15.58 -41.57
C HIS A 319 -17.15 14.26 -40.81
N THR A 320 -16.84 14.12 -39.51
CA THR A 320 -17.54 14.69 -38.33
C THR A 320 -16.65 14.38 -37.10
N ARG A 321 -16.37 15.34 -36.21
CA ARG A 321 -17.16 15.69 -35.02
C ARG A 321 -16.97 14.69 -33.86
N ASP A 322 -16.36 15.22 -32.80
CA ASP A 322 -16.52 14.89 -31.37
C ASP A 322 -16.60 13.42 -30.98
N THR A 323 -15.56 12.95 -30.27
CA THR A 323 -15.79 12.15 -29.07
C THR A 323 -14.67 12.45 -28.08
N GLU A 324 -15.02 13.25 -27.06
CA GLU A 324 -14.39 13.21 -25.75
C GLU A 324 -14.40 11.74 -25.29
N GLY A 325 -13.27 11.06 -25.46
CA GLY A 325 -13.05 9.75 -24.89
C GLY A 325 -12.61 9.93 -23.46
N GLN A 326 -13.56 9.78 -22.53
CA GLN A 326 -13.30 9.53 -21.12
C GLN A 326 -12.26 8.41 -20.97
N GLN A 327 -10.99 8.78 -20.81
CA GLN A 327 -10.05 7.98 -20.04
C GLN A 327 -10.33 8.31 -18.57
N ASN A 328 -11.45 7.79 -18.06
CA ASN A 328 -11.53 7.53 -16.64
C ASN A 328 -10.52 6.42 -16.38
N THR A 329 -9.32 6.82 -15.99
CA THR A 329 -8.33 5.98 -15.32
C THR A 329 -9.09 5.08 -14.35
N GLU A 330 -9.08 3.77 -14.59
CA GLU A 330 -9.33 2.82 -13.52
C GLU A 330 -8.26 3.09 -12.48
N GLU A 331 -8.60 3.88 -11.46
CA GLU A 331 -7.70 4.13 -10.35
C GLU A 331 -7.39 2.76 -9.72
N ARG A 332 -6.11 2.43 -9.86
CA ARG A 332 -5.38 1.24 -9.43
C ARG A 332 -6.10 0.52 -8.29
N ARG A 333 -6.54 -0.73 -8.46
CA ARG A 333 -7.13 -1.53 -7.38
C ARG A 333 -6.20 -2.69 -7.08
N LEU A 334 -5.98 -3.02 -5.81
CA LEU A 334 -5.34 -4.30 -5.46
C LEU A 334 -6.23 -5.44 -5.94
N ARG A 335 -5.68 -6.28 -6.81
CA ARG A 335 -6.31 -7.49 -7.35
C ARG A 335 -5.41 -8.67 -7.05
N TYR A 336 -6.01 -9.75 -6.57
CA TYR A 336 -5.28 -11.00 -6.34
C TYR A 336 -5.41 -11.89 -7.55
N TYR A 337 -4.35 -12.59 -7.90
CA TYR A 337 -4.37 -13.56 -8.98
C TYR A 337 -3.71 -14.84 -8.55
N ARG A 338 -4.33 -15.98 -8.88
CA ARG A 338 -3.67 -17.26 -8.76
C ARG A 338 -2.88 -17.55 -10.02
N THR A 339 -1.68 -18.08 -9.84
CA THR A 339 -0.84 -18.58 -10.91
C THR A 339 -1.07 -20.07 -11.14
N ARG A 340 -0.64 -20.57 -12.29
CA ARG A 340 -0.76 -21.98 -12.65
C ARG A 340 0.00 -22.89 -11.69
N LEU A 341 1.09 -22.39 -11.11
CA LEU A 341 1.88 -23.11 -10.11
C LEU A 341 1.31 -22.96 -8.69
N GLY A 342 0.13 -22.36 -8.52
CA GLY A 342 -0.57 -22.28 -7.25
C GLY A 342 -0.16 -21.11 -6.36
N MET A 343 0.70 -20.21 -6.85
CA MET A 343 1.03 -18.97 -6.14
C MET A 343 -0.13 -17.99 -6.22
N VAL A 344 -0.16 -17.06 -5.26
CA VAL A 344 -1.06 -15.91 -5.31
C VAL A 344 -0.22 -14.66 -5.36
N ILE A 345 -0.43 -13.87 -6.42
CA ILE A 345 0.21 -12.58 -6.64
C ILE A 345 -0.83 -11.48 -6.46
N ALA A 346 -0.41 -10.28 -6.10
CA ALA A 346 -1.29 -9.15 -5.90
C ALA A 346 -0.84 -7.98 -6.77
N SER A 347 -1.64 -7.61 -7.78
CA SER A 347 -1.29 -6.53 -8.70
C SER A 347 -2.22 -5.34 -8.55
N MET A 348 -1.65 -4.15 -8.66
CA MET A 348 -2.37 -2.89 -8.78
C MET A 348 -3.00 -2.69 -10.15
N ASP A 349 -2.41 -3.30 -11.16
CA ASP A 349 -2.85 -3.22 -12.54
C ASP A 349 -3.69 -4.46 -12.88
N PRO A 350 -4.79 -4.29 -13.63
CA PRO A 350 -5.49 -5.42 -14.21
C PRO A 350 -4.52 -6.25 -15.05
N GLN A 351 -4.35 -7.53 -14.69
CA GLN A 351 -3.54 -8.46 -15.46
C GLN A 351 -4.44 -9.14 -16.49
N GLU A 352 -3.98 -9.23 -17.73
CA GLU A 352 -4.70 -10.04 -18.71
C GLU A 352 -4.67 -11.50 -18.25
N ILE A 353 -5.79 -12.21 -18.35
CA ILE A 353 -5.86 -13.62 -17.98
C ILE A 353 -6.08 -14.43 -19.26
N PRO A 354 -5.14 -15.30 -19.67
CA PRO A 354 -3.88 -15.64 -19.00
C PRO A 354 -2.70 -14.70 -19.35
N THR A 355 -1.82 -14.42 -18.38
CA THR A 355 -0.55 -13.70 -18.62
C THR A 355 0.63 -14.56 -18.18
N ASN A 356 1.61 -14.75 -19.07
CA ASN A 356 2.85 -15.45 -18.75
C ASN A 356 3.90 -14.47 -18.22
N PHE A 357 4.61 -14.85 -17.19
CA PHE A 357 5.71 -14.07 -16.63
C PHE A 357 6.83 -14.99 -16.16
N THR A 358 7.98 -14.39 -15.89
CA THR A 358 9.17 -15.10 -15.41
C THR A 358 9.45 -14.64 -13.99
N ARG A 359 9.68 -15.59 -13.08
CA ARG A 359 9.97 -15.32 -11.67
C ARG A 359 11.07 -16.22 -11.12
N SER A 360 11.50 -15.97 -9.89
CA SER A 360 12.47 -16.83 -9.21
C SER A 360 11.82 -18.14 -8.74
N ARG A 361 12.64 -19.19 -8.60
CA ARG A 361 12.20 -20.51 -8.08
C ARG A 361 11.99 -20.46 -6.57
N GLN A 362 10.83 -20.91 -6.11
CA GLN A 362 10.55 -21.13 -4.69
C GLN A 362 11.30 -22.36 -4.15
N GLY A 363 11.49 -22.41 -2.83
CA GLY A 363 12.22 -23.52 -2.16
C GLY A 363 11.59 -24.89 -2.38
N SER A 364 10.27 -24.96 -2.60
CA SER A 364 9.50 -26.17 -2.88
C SER A 364 9.59 -26.65 -4.33
N GLU A 365 10.06 -25.81 -5.26
CA GLU A 365 10.05 -26.08 -6.71
C GLU A 365 11.32 -26.79 -7.21
N GLY A 366 12.26 -27.05 -6.29
CA GLY A 366 13.53 -27.72 -6.59
C GLY A 366 14.44 -26.90 -7.50
N VAL A 367 15.58 -27.49 -7.88
CA VAL A 367 16.54 -26.91 -8.82
C VAL A 367 16.19 -27.29 -10.26
N ASP A 368 16.69 -26.54 -11.23
CA ASP A 368 16.55 -26.90 -12.64
C ASP A 368 17.37 -28.16 -13.00
N GLU A 369 17.34 -28.52 -14.29
CA GLU A 369 18.07 -29.68 -14.81
C GLU A 369 19.60 -29.59 -14.63
N PHE A 370 20.13 -28.41 -14.28
CA PHE A 370 21.55 -28.15 -14.03
C PHE A 370 21.89 -28.03 -12.55
N GLY A 371 20.90 -28.14 -11.65
CA GLY A 371 21.11 -27.97 -10.22
C GLY A 371 21.15 -26.51 -9.77
N GLU A 372 20.74 -25.57 -10.63
CA GLU A 372 20.71 -24.15 -10.34
C GLU A 372 19.28 -23.68 -10.02
N LYS A 373 19.16 -22.63 -9.20
CA LYS A 373 17.88 -21.91 -9.01
C LYS A 373 17.66 -20.97 -10.21
N GLY A 374 17.45 -21.54 -11.40
CA GLY A 374 17.09 -20.78 -12.59
C GLY A 374 15.67 -20.20 -12.51
N PRO A 375 15.35 -19.14 -13.26
CA PRO A 375 14.01 -18.57 -13.29
C PRO A 375 12.97 -19.56 -13.82
N VAL A 376 11.73 -19.47 -13.34
CA VAL A 376 10.58 -20.27 -13.76
C VAL A 376 9.58 -19.40 -14.51
N GLN A 377 9.06 -19.94 -15.60
CA GLN A 377 7.88 -19.37 -16.25
C GLN A 377 6.63 -19.81 -15.52
N ASP A 378 5.82 -18.83 -15.13
CA ASP A 378 4.50 -19.04 -14.53
C ASP A 378 3.45 -18.29 -15.35
N THR A 379 2.19 -18.63 -15.09
CA THR A 379 1.05 -18.05 -15.82
C THR A 379 -0.02 -17.65 -14.83
N ILE A 380 -0.50 -16.41 -14.89
CA ILE A 380 -1.71 -15.99 -14.20
C ILE A 380 -2.90 -16.73 -14.80
N VAL A 381 -3.70 -17.42 -13.99
CA VAL A 381 -4.81 -18.27 -14.46
C VAL A 381 -6.18 -17.83 -13.96
N GLU A 382 -6.28 -17.16 -12.81
CA GLU A 382 -7.54 -16.64 -12.28
C GLU A 382 -7.30 -15.39 -11.42
N GLU A 383 -8.27 -14.49 -11.41
CA GLU A 383 -8.38 -13.42 -10.41
C GLU A 383 -9.13 -13.98 -9.20
N LEU A 384 -8.56 -13.81 -8.00
CA LEU A 384 -9.11 -14.27 -6.73
C LEU A 384 -9.92 -13.17 -6.07
N PRO A 385 -10.93 -13.54 -5.25
CA PRO A 385 -11.68 -12.56 -4.48
C PRO A 385 -10.78 -11.90 -3.42
N TRP A 386 -11.11 -10.68 -3.01
CA TRP A 386 -10.31 -9.88 -2.07
C TRP A 386 -10.13 -10.55 -0.69
N ASP A 387 -11.09 -11.38 -0.30
CA ASP A 387 -11.13 -12.13 0.95
C ASP A 387 -10.48 -13.53 0.81
N TYR A 388 -9.73 -13.79 -0.25
CA TYR A 388 -9.08 -15.07 -0.48
C TYR A 388 -8.25 -15.54 0.72
N TYR A 389 -7.44 -14.66 1.31
CA TYR A 389 -6.62 -15.00 2.49
C TYR A 389 -7.45 -15.13 3.78
N LEU A 390 -8.65 -14.54 3.83
CA LEU A 390 -9.58 -14.72 4.95
C LEU A 390 -10.29 -16.07 4.88
N THR A 391 -10.52 -16.59 3.67
CA THR A 391 -11.30 -17.83 3.44
C THR A 391 -10.43 -19.08 3.26
N LYS A 392 -9.19 -18.94 2.78
CA LYS A 392 -8.24 -20.07 2.63
C LYS A 392 -7.93 -20.74 3.98
N ASN A 393 -7.72 -19.95 5.03
CA ASN A 393 -7.36 -20.44 6.35
C ASN A 393 -8.52 -21.16 7.07
N ALA A 394 -9.78 -20.82 6.73
CA ALA A 394 -10.95 -21.51 7.25
C ALA A 394 -11.13 -22.92 6.64
N ALA A 395 -10.60 -23.18 5.44
CA ALA A 395 -10.75 -24.45 4.74
C ALA A 395 -9.66 -25.49 5.09
N GLU A 396 -8.51 -25.05 5.61
CA GLU A 396 -7.39 -25.93 5.97
C GLU A 396 -7.50 -26.49 7.41
N GLU A 397 -8.39 -25.95 8.26
CA GLU A 397 -8.67 -26.48 9.61
C GLU A 397 -9.74 -27.59 9.65
N ASP A 398 -10.51 -27.76 8.57
CA ASP A 398 -11.54 -28.81 8.42
C ASP A 398 -11.03 -30.06 7.65
N GLY A 399 -9.72 -30.13 7.35
CA GLY A 399 -9.08 -31.14 6.50
C GLY A 399 -8.38 -32.30 7.22
#